data_AF-A0A8T8S8S5-F1
#
_entry.id   AF-A0A8T8S8S5-F1
#
_cell.length_a   1.000
_cell.length_b   1.000
_cell.length_c   1.000
_cell.angle_alpha   90.00
_cell.angle_beta   90.00
_cell.angle_gamma   90.00
#
_symmetry.space_group_name_H-M   'P 1'
#
loop_
_entity.id
_entity.type
_entity.pdbx_description
1 polymer ?
#
loop_
_entity_poly.entity_id
_entity_poly.type
_entity_poly.pdbx_seq_one_letter_code
_entity_poly.pdbx_strand_id
1 'polypeptide(L)'
;LLGAEDEEIYTTMQDAADGWFLLDEAKADGPQEDDFMGTHGLDRQRAYAIVCMMTGANAEFFKEFADSLEFPEERRQECVFEYQKARDSWMSLLAANMKEGAKTKFEVTYEPAGNEDLQGFADLLKSAGALETVATVFEEGYDLKDGIKITGKTCGTENAFWNPATREITYCYEMVAFHAGLISTWFENQASGDADGEEVADDAGAEAETADGVSAVKLKKKD
;
A
#
# COMPACT_ATOMS: atom_id res chain seq x y z
N LEU A 1 4.03 -10.71 -1.24
CA LEU A 1 3.59 -9.74 -2.27
C LEU A 1 4.61 -9.63 -3.39
N LEU A 2 5.77 -8.98 -3.21
CA LEU A 2 6.76 -8.85 -4.31
C LEU A 2 7.31 -10.16 -4.91
N GLY A 3 7.24 -11.28 -4.18
CA GLY A 3 7.61 -12.61 -4.69
C GLY A 3 6.47 -13.42 -5.32
N ALA A 4 5.26 -12.86 -5.44
CA ALA A 4 4.11 -13.55 -6.04
C ALA A 4 4.13 -13.54 -7.57
N GLU A 5 4.99 -12.72 -8.20
CA GLU A 5 5.08 -12.55 -9.66
C GLU A 5 3.72 -12.28 -10.33
N ASP A 6 2.93 -11.39 -9.71
CA ASP A 6 1.58 -11.04 -10.13
C ASP A 6 1.44 -9.51 -10.23
N GLU A 7 0.92 -9.02 -11.36
CA GLU A 7 0.83 -7.59 -11.65
C GLU A 7 -0.16 -6.85 -10.75
N GLU A 8 -1.29 -7.47 -10.37
CA GLU A 8 -2.26 -6.86 -9.45
C GLU A 8 -1.65 -6.69 -8.06
N ILE A 9 -0.88 -7.69 -7.63
CA ILE A 9 -0.11 -7.62 -6.38
C ILE A 9 1.01 -6.57 -6.45
N TYR A 10 1.62 -6.36 -7.63
CA TYR A 10 2.60 -5.30 -7.81
C TYR A 10 1.97 -3.90 -7.79
N THR A 11 0.81 -3.71 -8.40
CA THR A 11 0.03 -2.47 -8.29
C THR A 11 -0.35 -2.20 -6.83
N THR A 12 -0.77 -3.23 -6.09
CA THR A 12 -1.03 -3.11 -4.64
C THR A 12 0.22 -2.63 -3.87
N MET A 13 1.42 -3.01 -4.31
CA MET A 13 2.66 -2.52 -3.69
C MET A 13 2.97 -1.05 -4.04
N GLN A 14 2.60 -0.58 -5.23
CA GLN A 14 2.65 0.84 -5.58
C GLN A 14 1.68 1.63 -4.71
N ASP A 15 0.43 1.19 -4.60
CA ASP A 15 -0.59 1.82 -3.76
C ASP A 15 -0.16 1.88 -2.28
N ALA A 16 0.53 0.85 -1.80
CA ALA A 16 1.09 0.85 -0.45
C ALA A 16 2.20 1.90 -0.28
N ALA A 17 3.07 2.09 -1.28
CA ALA A 17 4.09 3.14 -1.25
C ALA A 17 3.45 4.54 -1.31
N ASP A 18 2.45 4.72 -2.18
CA ASP A 18 1.68 5.97 -2.30
C ASP A 18 0.97 6.32 -1.01
N GLY A 19 0.37 5.34 -0.32
CA GLY A 19 -0.20 5.52 1.01
C GLY A 19 0.79 6.17 1.97
N TRP A 20 2.02 5.68 2.05
CA TRP A 20 3.05 6.29 2.92
C TRP A 20 3.47 7.70 2.48
N PHE A 21 3.51 7.98 1.17
CA PHE A 21 3.74 9.35 0.69
C PHE A 21 2.60 10.29 1.08
N LEU A 22 1.35 9.87 0.94
CA LEU A 22 0.17 10.63 1.33
C LEU A 22 0.13 10.90 2.85
N LEU A 23 0.51 9.91 3.66
CA LEU A 23 0.63 10.08 5.12
C LEU A 23 1.64 11.18 5.47
N ASP A 24 2.80 11.19 4.81
CA ASP A 24 3.82 12.23 5.02
C ASP A 24 3.34 13.61 4.56
N GLU A 25 2.71 13.69 3.39
CA GLU A 25 2.18 14.95 2.83
C GLU A 25 1.05 15.55 3.66
N ALA A 26 0.22 14.72 4.30
CA ALA A 26 -0.84 15.18 5.18
C ALA A 26 -0.32 15.82 6.49
N LYS A 27 0.96 15.66 6.83
CA LYS A 27 1.56 16.31 8.01
C LYS A 27 1.90 17.76 7.72
N ALA A 28 1.07 18.68 8.21
CA ALA A 28 1.23 20.12 8.03
C ALA A 28 2.57 20.68 8.58
N ASP A 29 3.06 20.12 9.69
CA ASP A 29 4.23 20.66 10.41
C ASP A 29 5.56 19.97 10.05
N GLY A 30 5.56 19.03 9.09
CA GLY A 30 6.71 18.18 8.81
C GLY A 30 7.09 17.29 10.00
N PRO A 31 8.23 16.55 9.92
CA PRO A 31 8.65 15.66 10.99
C PRO A 31 9.05 16.44 12.25
N GLN A 32 8.49 16.03 13.38
CA GLN A 32 8.77 16.59 14.71
C GLN A 32 9.91 15.82 15.40
N GLU A 33 10.50 16.40 16.47
CA GLU A 33 11.63 15.78 17.18
C GLU A 33 11.30 14.37 17.70
N ASP A 34 10.08 14.16 18.19
CA ASP A 34 9.60 12.88 18.68
C ASP A 34 9.39 11.83 17.57
N ASP A 35 9.12 12.23 16.33
CA ASP A 35 9.07 11.33 15.18
C ASP A 35 10.42 10.61 14.98
N PHE A 36 11.54 11.33 15.18
CA PHE A 36 12.89 10.75 15.08
C PHE A 36 13.24 9.82 16.24
N MET A 37 12.52 9.91 17.36
CA MET A 37 12.69 9.03 18.53
C MET A 37 11.81 7.78 18.47
N GLY A 38 10.89 7.70 17.49
CA GLY A 38 10.02 6.56 17.30
C GLY A 38 10.76 5.26 16.97
N THR A 39 10.16 4.12 17.32
CA THR A 39 10.65 2.77 16.93
C THR A 39 10.56 2.52 15.42
N HIS A 40 10.07 3.50 14.68
CA HIS A 40 9.63 3.41 13.30
C HIS A 40 10.30 4.50 12.49
N GLY A 41 10.69 4.18 11.26
CA GLY A 41 11.18 5.20 10.33
C GLY A 41 10.09 6.21 9.98
N LEU A 42 10.50 7.38 9.52
CA LEU A 42 9.59 8.42 9.04
C LEU A 42 8.74 7.90 7.87
N ASP A 43 7.54 8.43 7.69
CA ASP A 43 6.60 7.95 6.67
C ASP A 43 7.19 8.05 5.25
N ARG A 44 7.81 9.18 4.89
CA ARG A 44 8.53 9.29 3.61
C ARG A 44 9.74 8.35 3.51
N GLN A 45 10.44 8.03 4.60
CA GLN A 45 11.53 7.05 4.58
C GLN A 45 10.99 5.63 4.32
N ARG A 46 9.84 5.29 4.89
CA ARG A 46 9.15 4.02 4.65
C ARG A 46 8.67 3.90 3.21
N ALA A 47 8.10 4.96 2.65
CA ALA A 47 7.70 5.01 1.24
C ALA A 47 8.89 4.66 0.33
N TYR A 48 10.02 5.36 0.48
CA TYR A 48 11.22 5.07 -0.31
C TYR A 48 11.84 3.70 -0.04
N ALA A 49 11.74 3.17 1.18
CA ALA A 49 12.16 1.80 1.47
C ALA A 49 11.30 0.78 0.70
N ILE A 50 10.00 1.01 0.57
CA ILE A 50 9.11 0.15 -0.24
C ILE A 50 9.46 0.28 -1.73
N VAL A 51 9.64 1.49 -2.26
CA VAL A 51 10.09 1.71 -3.66
C VAL A 51 11.43 1.01 -3.94
N CYS A 52 12.34 1.02 -2.98
CA CYS A 52 13.59 0.29 -3.07
C CYS A 52 13.36 -1.22 -3.13
N MET A 53 12.52 -1.79 -2.25
CA MET A 53 12.18 -3.22 -2.33
C MET A 53 11.51 -3.59 -3.67
N MET A 54 10.61 -2.74 -4.17
CA MET A 54 9.94 -2.91 -5.46
C MET A 54 10.94 -2.95 -6.62
N THR A 55 11.74 -1.89 -6.79
CA THR A 55 12.74 -1.79 -7.87
C THR A 55 13.83 -2.85 -7.76
N GLY A 56 14.18 -3.27 -6.53
CA GLY A 56 15.10 -4.39 -6.30
C GLY A 56 14.50 -5.76 -6.63
N ALA A 57 13.19 -5.93 -6.53
CA ALA A 57 12.48 -7.16 -6.88
C ALA A 57 12.25 -7.28 -8.39
N ASN A 58 11.79 -6.21 -9.03
CA ASN A 58 11.47 -6.18 -10.45
C ASN A 58 11.66 -4.77 -11.03
N ALA A 59 12.88 -4.45 -11.43
CA ALA A 59 13.23 -3.12 -11.96
C ALA A 59 12.47 -2.76 -13.25
N GLU A 60 12.08 -3.75 -14.06
CA GLU A 60 11.36 -3.53 -15.31
C GLU A 60 9.92 -3.08 -15.04
N PHE A 61 9.18 -3.85 -14.23
CA PHE A 61 7.79 -3.52 -13.90
C PHE A 61 7.68 -2.18 -13.16
N PHE A 62 8.55 -1.95 -12.18
CA PHE A 62 8.49 -0.74 -11.35
C PHE A 62 9.21 0.48 -11.93
N LYS A 63 9.69 0.39 -13.18
CA LYS A 63 10.45 1.47 -13.81
C LYS A 63 9.68 2.78 -13.87
N GLU A 64 8.45 2.75 -14.39
CA GLU A 64 7.65 3.97 -14.57
C GLU A 64 7.31 4.65 -13.24
N PHE A 65 6.99 3.85 -12.23
CA PHE A 65 6.73 4.34 -10.88
C PHE A 65 7.98 4.93 -10.21
N ALA A 66 9.13 4.29 -10.35
CA ALA A 66 10.39 4.85 -9.83
C ALA A 66 10.79 6.14 -10.55
N ASP A 67 10.57 6.21 -11.87
CA ASP A 67 10.85 7.41 -12.67
C ASP A 67 9.92 8.57 -12.34
N SER A 68 8.64 8.31 -12.02
CA SER A 68 7.69 9.36 -11.63
C SER A 68 8.09 10.08 -10.34
N LEU A 69 8.77 9.36 -9.43
CA LEU A 69 9.31 9.85 -8.16
C LEU A 69 10.71 10.46 -8.27
N GLU A 70 11.29 10.50 -9.49
CA GLU A 70 12.69 10.86 -9.72
C GLU A 70 13.65 10.01 -8.86
N PHE A 71 13.29 8.75 -8.57
CA PHE A 71 14.07 7.87 -7.72
C PHE A 71 15.41 7.52 -8.40
N PRO A 72 16.57 7.86 -7.80
CA PRO A 72 17.85 7.82 -8.51
C PRO A 72 18.20 6.43 -9.05
N GLU A 73 18.67 6.36 -10.29
CA GLU A 73 19.10 5.10 -10.93
C GLU A 73 20.22 4.40 -10.14
N GLU A 74 21.19 5.17 -9.62
CA GLU A 74 22.25 4.63 -8.75
C GLU A 74 21.67 3.95 -7.51
N ARG A 75 20.63 4.56 -6.91
CA ARG A 75 19.95 3.99 -5.74
C ARG A 75 19.21 2.69 -6.09
N ARG A 76 18.54 2.64 -7.25
CA ARG A 76 17.87 1.42 -7.74
C ARG A 76 18.82 0.24 -7.90
N GLN A 77 20.06 0.48 -8.31
CA GLN A 77 21.07 -0.56 -8.45
C GLN A 77 21.46 -1.19 -7.09
N GLU A 78 21.56 -0.37 -6.04
CA GLU A 78 21.79 -0.87 -4.67
C GLU A 78 20.59 -1.65 -4.12
N CYS A 79 19.37 -1.22 -4.48
CA CYS A 79 18.12 -1.83 -4.05
C CYS A 79 17.99 -3.31 -4.45
N VAL A 80 18.62 -3.75 -5.56
CA VAL A 80 18.67 -5.16 -5.95
C VAL A 80 19.31 -6.01 -4.84
N PHE A 81 20.43 -5.55 -4.29
CA PHE A 81 21.11 -6.27 -3.21
C PHE A 81 20.31 -6.21 -1.90
N GLU A 82 19.72 -5.06 -1.58
CA GLU A 82 18.90 -4.90 -0.37
C GLU A 82 17.67 -5.80 -0.39
N TYR A 83 16.95 -5.84 -1.51
CA TYR A 83 15.82 -6.74 -1.69
C TYR A 83 16.24 -8.20 -1.55
N GLN A 84 17.30 -8.63 -2.25
CA GLN A 84 17.79 -10.01 -2.17
C GLN A 84 18.17 -10.39 -0.73
N LYS A 85 18.91 -9.53 -0.04
CA LYS A 85 19.30 -9.76 1.36
C LYS A 85 18.09 -9.84 2.28
N ALA A 86 17.12 -8.93 2.14
CA ALA A 86 15.90 -8.94 2.94
C ALA A 86 15.08 -10.20 2.70
N ARG A 87 14.86 -10.55 1.43
CA ARG A 87 14.15 -11.76 1.02
C ARG A 87 14.83 -13.02 1.54
N ASP A 88 16.13 -13.17 1.31
CA ASP A 88 16.85 -14.39 1.70
C ASP A 88 16.91 -14.55 3.23
N SER A 89 17.03 -13.44 3.97
CA SER A 89 16.93 -13.46 5.44
C SER A 89 15.55 -13.89 5.92
N TRP A 90 14.49 -13.33 5.32
CA TRP A 90 13.11 -13.64 5.66
C TRP A 90 12.77 -15.11 5.37
N MET A 91 13.11 -15.59 4.18
CA MET A 91 12.87 -16.98 3.77
C MET A 91 13.68 -17.97 4.61
N SER A 92 14.88 -17.61 5.05
CA SER A 92 15.69 -18.45 5.94
C SER A 92 15.01 -18.67 7.30
N LEU A 93 14.35 -17.65 7.86
CA LEU A 93 13.59 -17.77 9.12
C LEU A 93 12.31 -18.60 8.94
N LEU A 94 11.68 -18.50 7.77
CA LEU A 94 10.43 -19.19 7.46
C LEU A 94 10.61 -20.62 7.00
N ALA A 95 11.80 -21.01 6.54
CA ALA A 95 12.07 -22.31 5.93
C ALA A 95 11.53 -23.51 6.73
N ALA A 96 11.62 -23.47 8.07
CA ALA A 96 11.11 -24.54 8.93
C ALA A 96 9.57 -24.68 8.95
N ASN A 97 8.86 -23.64 8.50
CA ASN A 97 7.40 -23.56 8.44
C ASN A 97 6.88 -23.58 6.99
N MET A 98 7.76 -23.81 6.02
CA MET A 98 7.40 -23.92 4.61
C MET A 98 7.43 -25.37 4.16
N LYS A 99 6.42 -25.77 3.39
CA LYS A 99 6.33 -27.12 2.84
C LYS A 99 5.60 -27.06 1.51
N GLU A 100 6.20 -27.68 0.49
CA GLU A 100 5.62 -27.73 -0.85
C GLU A 100 4.24 -28.39 -0.82
N GLY A 101 3.26 -27.74 -1.46
CA GLY A 101 1.86 -28.18 -1.48
C GLY A 101 1.13 -28.06 -0.14
N ALA A 102 1.77 -27.57 0.93
CA ALA A 102 1.05 -27.24 2.16
C ALA A 102 0.21 -25.98 1.96
N LYS A 103 -0.96 -26.00 2.60
CA LYS A 103 -1.86 -24.85 2.67
C LYS A 103 -2.12 -24.51 4.12
N THR A 104 -1.91 -23.25 4.47
CA THR A 104 -2.32 -22.68 5.75
C THR A 104 -3.76 -22.19 5.63
N LYS A 105 -4.61 -22.58 6.56
CA LYS A 105 -5.99 -22.07 6.60
C LYS A 105 -5.99 -20.61 7.03
N PHE A 106 -6.56 -19.74 6.21
CA PHE A 106 -6.95 -18.39 6.59
C PHE A 106 -8.47 -18.31 6.75
N GLU A 107 -8.95 -17.62 7.79
CA GLU A 107 -10.37 -17.40 8.05
C GLU A 107 -10.65 -15.90 8.09
N VAL A 108 -11.30 -15.39 7.05
CA VAL A 108 -11.67 -13.98 6.93
C VAL A 108 -13.07 -13.77 7.49
N THR A 109 -13.22 -12.79 8.38
CA THR A 109 -14.52 -12.40 8.95
C THR A 109 -14.65 -10.88 8.98
N TYR A 110 -15.90 -10.41 8.95
CA TYR A 110 -16.24 -8.99 9.03
C TYR A 110 -17.30 -8.81 10.12
N GLU A 111 -16.97 -8.05 11.15
CA GLU A 111 -17.94 -7.64 12.17
C GLU A 111 -18.73 -6.42 11.70
N PRO A 112 -19.99 -6.23 12.14
CA PRO A 112 -20.73 -5.01 11.85
C PRO A 112 -19.97 -3.76 12.35
N ALA A 113 -19.96 -2.68 11.56
CA ALA A 113 -19.24 -1.47 11.93
C ALA A 113 -19.83 -0.79 13.18
N GLY A 114 -21.11 -1.04 13.47
CA GLY A 114 -21.80 -0.54 14.67
C GLY A 114 -22.12 0.95 14.63
N ASN A 115 -21.79 1.65 13.53
CA ASN A 115 -22.18 3.03 13.25
C ASN A 115 -22.26 3.25 11.73
N GLU A 116 -23.07 4.23 11.32
CA GLU A 116 -23.32 4.52 9.89
C GLU A 116 -22.09 5.10 9.18
N ASP A 117 -21.29 5.92 9.89
CA ASP A 117 -20.10 6.58 9.33
C ASP A 117 -19.05 5.57 8.82
N LEU A 118 -18.87 4.46 9.53
CA LEU A 118 -17.92 3.40 9.17
C LEU A 118 -18.55 2.26 8.36
N GLN A 119 -19.88 2.16 8.28
CA GLN A 119 -20.52 1.05 7.58
C GLN A 119 -20.18 1.06 6.08
N GLY A 120 -20.13 2.25 5.46
CA GLY A 120 -19.72 2.37 4.05
C GLY A 120 -18.29 1.87 3.80
N PHE A 121 -17.37 2.13 4.73
CA PHE A 121 -15.98 1.66 4.62
C PHE A 121 -15.83 0.16 4.91
N ALA A 122 -16.63 -0.39 5.82
CA ALA A 122 -16.72 -1.83 6.03
C ALA A 122 -17.21 -2.54 4.76
N ASP A 123 -18.26 -2.00 4.13
CA ASP A 123 -18.83 -2.54 2.89
C ASP A 123 -17.85 -2.39 1.72
N LEU A 124 -17.11 -1.28 1.63
CA LEU A 124 -16.04 -1.08 0.65
C LEU A 124 -14.94 -2.13 0.82
N LEU A 125 -14.39 -2.30 2.03
CA LEU A 125 -13.33 -3.27 2.30
C LEU A 125 -13.75 -4.70 1.95
N LYS A 126 -15.00 -5.05 2.26
CA LYS A 126 -15.57 -6.37 1.98
C LYS A 126 -15.85 -6.59 0.50
N SER A 127 -16.45 -5.60 -0.17
CA SER A 127 -16.78 -5.71 -1.60
C SER A 127 -15.54 -5.73 -2.48
N ALA A 128 -14.46 -5.05 -2.08
CA ALA A 128 -13.16 -5.12 -2.71
C ALA A 128 -12.46 -6.49 -2.53
N GLY A 129 -12.92 -7.33 -1.59
CA GLY A 129 -12.30 -8.62 -1.30
C GLY A 129 -10.86 -8.51 -0.77
N ALA A 130 -10.49 -7.36 -0.20
CA ALA A 130 -9.08 -7.05 0.09
C ALA A 130 -8.47 -8.03 1.12
N LEU A 131 -9.23 -8.42 2.14
CA LEU A 131 -8.74 -9.35 3.17
C LEU A 131 -8.68 -10.79 2.63
N GLU A 132 -9.57 -11.15 1.71
CA GLU A 132 -9.55 -12.42 0.97
C GLU A 132 -8.36 -12.50 0.02
N THR A 133 -8.00 -11.41 -0.66
CA THR A 133 -6.79 -11.35 -1.49
C THR A 133 -5.55 -11.59 -0.63
N VAL A 134 -5.46 -10.94 0.54
CA VAL A 134 -4.36 -11.22 1.49
C VAL A 134 -4.36 -12.69 1.92
N ALA A 135 -5.51 -13.25 2.30
CA ALA A 135 -5.61 -14.66 2.66
C ALA A 135 -5.11 -15.58 1.53
N THR A 136 -5.50 -15.29 0.29
CA THR A 136 -5.13 -16.08 -0.91
C THR A 136 -3.63 -16.01 -1.20
N VAL A 137 -3.01 -14.84 -1.08
CA VAL A 137 -1.56 -14.68 -1.30
C VAL A 137 -0.74 -15.49 -0.29
N PHE A 138 -1.23 -15.61 0.96
CA PHE A 138 -0.48 -16.24 2.04
C PHE A 138 -0.93 -17.66 2.39
N GLU A 139 -1.99 -18.20 1.76
CA GLU A 139 -2.45 -19.56 2.06
C GLU A 139 -1.47 -20.64 1.56
N GLU A 140 -0.78 -20.40 0.45
CA GLU A 140 0.08 -21.41 -0.19
C GLU A 140 1.54 -21.30 0.27
N GLY A 141 2.20 -22.46 0.40
CA GLY A 141 3.64 -22.54 0.70
C GLY A 141 3.98 -22.55 2.18
N TYR A 142 2.99 -22.37 3.06
CA TYR A 142 3.16 -22.38 4.51
C TYR A 142 2.40 -23.55 5.17
N ASP A 143 3.03 -24.18 6.17
CA ASP A 143 2.46 -25.24 7.02
C ASP A 143 2.25 -24.71 8.45
N LEU A 144 1.57 -23.55 8.57
CA LEU A 144 1.31 -22.94 9.88
C LEU A 144 0.19 -23.69 10.60
N LYS A 145 0.54 -24.27 11.74
CA LYS A 145 -0.42 -24.92 12.64
C LYS A 145 -1.49 -23.92 13.10
N ASP A 146 -2.71 -24.41 13.24
CA ASP A 146 -3.88 -23.68 13.77
C ASP A 146 -4.40 -22.52 12.91
N GLY A 147 -3.84 -22.32 11.71
CA GLY A 147 -4.29 -21.30 10.77
C GLY A 147 -4.07 -19.86 11.23
N ILE A 148 -4.67 -18.90 10.53
CA ILE A 148 -4.66 -17.47 10.83
C ILE A 148 -6.07 -16.92 10.63
N LYS A 149 -6.51 -16.03 11.52
CA LYS A 149 -7.76 -15.28 11.36
C LYS A 149 -7.46 -13.88 10.85
N ILE A 150 -8.32 -13.36 9.99
CA ILE A 150 -8.30 -11.95 9.57
C ILE A 150 -9.70 -11.39 9.82
N THR A 151 -9.80 -10.38 10.67
CA THR A 151 -11.09 -9.81 11.10
C THR A 151 -11.14 -8.33 10.77
N GLY A 152 -12.05 -7.93 9.88
CA GLY A 152 -12.43 -6.54 9.70
C GLY A 152 -13.40 -6.10 10.80
N LYS A 153 -13.13 -5.00 11.51
CA LYS A 153 -14.03 -4.45 12.53
C LYS A 153 -13.75 -2.99 12.88
N THR A 154 -14.63 -2.38 13.66
CA THR A 154 -14.42 -1.06 14.28
C THR A 154 -13.47 -1.19 15.48
N CYS A 155 -12.48 -0.30 15.57
CA CYS A 155 -11.44 -0.36 16.60
C CYS A 155 -11.35 0.90 17.48
N GLY A 156 -11.90 2.02 17.02
CA GLY A 156 -11.70 3.36 17.59
C GLY A 156 -10.37 4.01 17.20
N THR A 157 -9.60 3.42 16.28
CA THR A 157 -8.34 3.98 15.76
C THR A 157 -8.00 3.35 14.41
N GLU A 158 -7.39 4.15 13.55
CA GLU A 158 -6.84 3.83 12.23
C GLU A 158 -5.60 2.93 12.35
N ASN A 159 -5.82 1.61 12.47
CA ASN A 159 -4.71 0.66 12.62
C ASN A 159 -5.01 -0.74 12.05
N ALA A 160 -3.99 -1.60 12.07
CA ALA A 160 -4.13 -3.04 11.94
C ALA A 160 -3.30 -3.73 13.04
N PHE A 161 -3.89 -4.69 13.74
CA PHE A 161 -3.29 -5.34 14.91
C PHE A 161 -3.01 -6.81 14.67
N TRP A 162 -1.95 -7.33 15.29
CA TRP A 162 -1.69 -8.76 15.40
C TRP A 162 -1.82 -9.23 16.84
N ASN A 163 -2.66 -10.25 17.07
CA ASN A 163 -2.74 -10.94 18.36
C ASN A 163 -2.13 -12.35 18.25
N PRO A 164 -0.97 -12.61 18.86
CA PRO A 164 -0.32 -13.92 18.78
C PRO A 164 -1.06 -15.02 19.55
N ALA A 165 -1.84 -14.68 20.57
CA ALA A 165 -2.56 -15.66 21.39
C ALA A 165 -3.77 -16.24 20.65
N THR A 166 -4.49 -15.41 19.90
CA THR A 166 -5.64 -15.84 19.08
C THR A 166 -5.29 -16.09 17.62
N ARG A 167 -4.04 -15.78 17.22
CA ARG A 167 -3.53 -15.87 15.84
C ARG A 167 -4.40 -15.07 14.87
N GLU A 168 -4.69 -13.84 15.24
CA GLU A 168 -5.67 -12.99 14.57
C GLU A 168 -5.04 -11.67 14.15
N ILE A 169 -5.21 -11.36 12.86
CA ILE A 169 -5.01 -10.03 12.30
C ILE A 169 -6.35 -9.30 12.41
N THR A 170 -6.36 -8.14 13.05
CA THR A 170 -7.51 -7.24 13.05
C THR A 170 -7.22 -6.09 12.09
N TYR A 171 -8.11 -5.84 11.13
CA TYR A 171 -8.02 -4.69 10.23
C TYR A 171 -9.14 -3.70 10.55
N CYS A 172 -8.77 -2.48 10.97
CA CYS A 172 -9.74 -1.52 11.48
C CYS A 172 -10.42 -0.76 10.34
N TYR A 173 -11.75 -0.61 10.39
CA TYR A 173 -12.47 0.16 9.36
C TYR A 173 -12.05 1.63 9.32
N GLU A 174 -11.60 2.19 10.45
CA GLU A 174 -11.00 3.50 10.55
C GLU A 174 -9.75 3.64 9.66
N MET A 175 -8.99 2.56 9.47
CA MET A 175 -7.83 2.57 8.56
C MET A 175 -8.26 2.80 7.11
N VAL A 176 -9.37 2.17 6.70
CA VAL A 176 -9.95 2.35 5.36
C VAL A 176 -10.46 3.77 5.20
N ALA A 177 -11.21 4.26 6.19
CA ALA A 177 -11.73 5.62 6.21
C ALA A 177 -10.60 6.68 6.13
N PHE A 178 -9.53 6.46 6.89
CA PHE A 178 -8.36 7.33 6.92
C PHE A 178 -7.67 7.41 5.55
N HIS A 179 -7.36 6.26 4.93
CA HIS A 179 -6.74 6.25 3.61
C HIS A 179 -7.66 6.81 2.51
N ALA A 180 -8.97 6.54 2.57
CA ALA A 180 -9.93 7.14 1.65
C ALA A 180 -9.94 8.67 1.77
N GLY A 181 -9.83 9.20 2.99
CA GLY A 181 -9.70 10.64 3.24
C GLY A 181 -8.44 11.22 2.62
N LEU A 182 -7.29 10.58 2.83
CA LEU A 182 -6.00 11.00 2.23
C LEU A 182 -6.07 11.06 0.70
N ILE A 183 -6.64 10.02 0.07
CA ILE A 183 -6.80 9.94 -1.37
C ILE A 183 -7.75 11.03 -1.88
N SER A 184 -8.88 11.27 -1.19
CA SER A 184 -9.82 12.35 -1.55
C SER A 184 -9.14 13.72 -1.51
N THR A 185 -8.45 14.03 -0.41
CA THR A 185 -7.71 15.28 -0.23
C THR A 185 -6.65 15.47 -1.31
N TRP A 186 -5.95 14.40 -1.68
CA TRP A 186 -4.97 14.46 -2.76
C TRP A 186 -5.60 14.85 -4.11
N PHE A 187 -6.72 14.20 -4.49
CA PHE A 187 -7.43 14.55 -5.73
C PHE A 187 -7.98 15.98 -5.72
N GLU A 188 -8.50 16.44 -4.57
CA GLU A 188 -8.96 17.83 -4.39
C GLU A 188 -7.79 18.83 -4.55
N ASN A 189 -6.61 18.51 -4.02
CA ASN A 189 -5.42 19.34 -4.14
C ASN A 189 -4.88 19.42 -5.57
N GLN A 190 -5.05 18.37 -6.36
CA GLN A 190 -4.75 18.39 -7.79
C GLN A 190 -5.73 19.26 -8.55
N ALA A 191 -7.04 19.04 -8.37
CA ALA A 191 -8.09 19.81 -9.05
C ALA A 191 -8.05 21.31 -8.71
N SER A 192 -7.70 21.66 -7.46
CA SER A 192 -7.51 23.05 -7.05
C SER A 192 -6.24 23.68 -7.59
N GLY A 193 -5.27 22.90 -8.08
CA GLY A 193 -4.09 23.41 -8.77
C GLY A 193 -4.28 23.83 -10.18
N ASP A 194 -5.17 23.14 -10.85
CA ASP A 194 -5.55 23.47 -12.21
C ASP A 194 -6.32 24.81 -12.25
N ALA A 195 -6.87 25.27 -11.11
CA ALA A 195 -7.63 26.52 -11.00
C ALA A 195 -6.78 27.80 -10.83
N ASP A 196 -5.49 27.69 -10.48
CA ASP A 196 -4.59 28.85 -10.30
C ASP A 196 -3.78 29.17 -11.58
N GLY A 197 -3.96 28.39 -12.66
CA GLY A 197 -3.17 28.45 -13.90
C GLY A 197 -3.88 28.99 -15.14
N GLU A 198 -5.07 29.60 -15.03
CA GLU A 198 -5.84 30.06 -16.19
C GLU A 198 -5.48 31.52 -16.59
N GLU A 199 -4.28 31.72 -17.16
CA GLU A 199 -4.11 32.81 -18.13
C GLU A 199 -4.74 32.37 -19.46
N VAL A 200 -5.86 33.01 -19.80
CA VAL A 200 -6.61 32.80 -21.04
C VAL A 200 -5.73 33.08 -22.25
N ALA A 201 -5.38 32.03 -23.00
CA ALA A 201 -4.94 32.14 -24.39
C ALA A 201 -5.82 31.23 -25.26
N ASP A 202 -6.61 31.90 -26.09
CA ASP A 202 -7.49 31.38 -27.14
C ASP A 202 -6.65 30.76 -28.27
N ASP A 203 -6.83 29.48 -28.61
CA ASP A 203 -6.98 28.98 -29.99
C ASP A 203 -7.30 27.45 -30.00
N ALA A 204 -7.99 27.05 -31.04
CA ALA A 204 -8.74 25.82 -31.23
C ALA A 204 -7.92 24.54 -31.55
N GLY A 205 -8.52 23.39 -31.22
CA GLY A 205 -8.51 22.20 -32.10
C GLY A 205 -8.12 20.86 -31.47
N ALA A 206 -9.09 19.93 -31.45
CA ALA A 206 -8.98 18.45 -31.61
C ALA A 206 -8.03 17.66 -30.67
N GLU A 207 -8.31 16.46 -30.19
CA GLU A 207 -9.28 15.40 -30.43
C GLU A 207 -9.28 14.50 -29.18
N ALA A 208 -10.35 13.75 -28.96
CA ALA A 208 -10.46 12.77 -27.89
C ALA A 208 -9.72 11.47 -28.24
N GLU A 209 -8.97 10.90 -27.28
CA GLU A 209 -8.68 9.47 -27.28
C GLU A 209 -8.88 8.89 -25.87
N THR A 210 -9.74 7.88 -25.82
CA THR A 210 -10.00 6.99 -24.69
C THR A 210 -8.92 5.92 -24.60
N ALA A 211 -8.39 5.67 -23.41
CA ALA A 211 -7.67 4.44 -23.10
C ALA A 211 -8.04 3.96 -21.70
N ASP A 212 -8.76 2.82 -21.67
CA ASP A 212 -8.91 1.93 -20.53
C ASP A 212 -7.54 1.47 -20.02
N GLY A 213 -7.40 1.36 -18.71
CA GLY A 213 -6.23 0.82 -18.04
C GLY A 213 -5.97 1.57 -16.74
N VAL A 214 -6.09 0.89 -15.61
CA VAL A 214 -5.87 1.41 -14.26
C VAL A 214 -4.46 2.00 -14.20
N SER A 215 -4.34 3.30 -14.43
CA SER A 215 -3.06 4.02 -14.39
C SER A 215 -2.68 4.22 -12.94
N ALA A 216 -1.54 3.66 -12.55
CA ALA A 216 -0.82 4.04 -11.34
C ALA A 216 -0.86 5.57 -11.20
N VAL A 217 -1.27 6.01 -10.01
CA VAL A 217 -1.51 7.41 -9.69
C VAL A 217 -0.20 8.17 -9.80
N LYS A 218 -0.11 9.11 -10.75
CA LYS A 218 1.07 9.97 -10.92
C LYS A 218 1.12 10.98 -9.78
N LEU A 219 1.87 10.66 -8.71
CA LEU A 219 2.30 11.65 -7.73
C LEU A 219 3.32 12.61 -8.38
N LYS A 220 2.86 13.54 -9.22
CA LYS A 220 3.64 14.71 -9.63
C LYS A 220 3.06 15.97 -9.01
N LYS A 221 3.98 16.83 -8.57
CA LYS A 221 3.72 18.10 -7.91
C LYS A 221 3.20 19.15 -8.91
N LYS A 222 2.30 20.01 -8.41
CA LYS A 222 2.01 21.35 -8.92
C LYS A 222 3.30 22.11 -9.23
N ASP A 223 3.39 22.68 -10.43
CA ASP A 223 4.29 23.81 -10.70
C ASP A 223 3.85 25.07 -9.93
#